data_AF-A0A428LVR8-F1
#
_entry.id   AF-A0A428LVR8-F1
#
_cell.length_a   1.000
_cell.length_b   1.000
_cell.length_c   1.000
_cell.angle_alpha   90.00
_cell.angle_beta   90.00
_cell.angle_gamma   90.00
#
_symmetry.space_group_name_H-M   'P 1'
#
loop_
_entity.id
_entity.type
_entity.pdbx_description
1 polymer ?
#
loop_
_entity_poly.entity_id
_entity_poly.type
_entity_poly.pdbx_seq_one_letter_code
_entity_poly.pdbx_strand_id
1 'polypeptide(L)'
;MDIRRKIDTILLCDIAKHLGIETEIDTELVKYAITSGNSWILDAKYSIFNTEEASKQDRELVVDILNMYRGLSAAIRKLPEDTQHSLTERFELRMIDKNIQIPGFDGNNEAQYFSIVEAFLKFDRFVEQKDPIENTHNETIEDYSKMLAVYKKFDAPNRMFKLNVEEISSVLTLAPHGI
;
A
#
# COMPACT_ATOMS: atom_id res chain seq x y z
N MET A 1 -28.01 -7.23 -14.50
CA MET A 1 -27.43 -8.41 -15.17
C MET A 1 -28.50 -9.09 -16.01
N ASP A 2 -28.23 -9.38 -17.29
CA ASP A 2 -29.18 -10.08 -18.16
C ASP A 2 -29.32 -11.58 -17.78
N ILE A 3 -30.40 -12.22 -18.24
CA ILE A 3 -30.74 -13.60 -17.87
C ILE A 3 -29.69 -14.64 -18.28
N ARG A 4 -28.96 -14.43 -19.38
CA ARG A 4 -27.92 -15.38 -19.83
C ARG A 4 -26.75 -15.37 -18.87
N ARG A 5 -26.26 -14.19 -18.49
CA ARG A 5 -25.20 -14.06 -17.47
C ARG A 5 -25.59 -14.68 -16.13
N LYS A 6 -26.87 -14.58 -15.73
CA LYS A 6 -27.38 -15.25 -14.53
C LYS A 6 -27.26 -16.77 -14.62
N ILE A 7 -27.63 -17.35 -15.75
CA ILE A 7 -27.53 -18.79 -15.99
C ILE A 7 -26.05 -19.22 -16.00
N ASP A 8 -25.19 -18.50 -16.71
CA ASP A 8 -23.75 -18.80 -16.80
C ASP A 8 -23.09 -18.82 -15.41
N THR A 9 -23.35 -17.80 -14.57
CA THR A 9 -22.79 -17.76 -13.20
C THR A 9 -23.29 -18.91 -12.32
N ILE A 10 -24.59 -19.25 -12.42
CA ILE A 10 -25.16 -20.38 -11.64
C ILE A 10 -24.53 -21.70 -12.09
N LEU A 11 -24.37 -21.92 -13.40
CA LEU A 11 -23.72 -23.12 -13.92
C LEU A 11 -22.27 -23.22 -13.48
N LEU A 12 -21.51 -22.12 -13.44
CA LEU A 12 -20.15 -22.10 -12.92
C LEU A 12 -20.10 -22.48 -11.42
N CYS A 13 -21.04 -21.97 -10.62
CA CYS A 13 -21.16 -22.34 -9.20
C CYS A 13 -21.46 -23.85 -9.04
N ASP A 14 -22.36 -24.39 -9.84
CA ASP A 14 -22.72 -25.81 -9.82
C ASP A 14 -21.54 -26.70 -10.27
N ILE A 15 -20.78 -26.28 -11.28
CA ILE A 15 -19.57 -26.97 -11.72
C ILE A 15 -18.51 -26.98 -10.62
N ALA A 16 -18.21 -25.82 -10.01
CA ALA A 16 -17.23 -25.72 -8.93
C ALA A 16 -17.59 -26.64 -7.75
N LYS A 17 -18.87 -26.64 -7.35
CA LYS A 17 -19.38 -27.52 -6.29
C LYS A 17 -19.32 -29.00 -6.68
N HIS A 18 -19.72 -29.34 -7.90
CA HIS A 18 -19.71 -30.73 -8.38
C HIS A 18 -18.30 -31.31 -8.46
N LEU A 19 -17.32 -30.49 -8.86
CA LEU A 19 -15.92 -30.87 -8.97
C LEU A 19 -15.15 -30.76 -7.64
N GLY A 20 -15.78 -30.26 -6.57
CA GLY A 20 -15.14 -30.09 -5.26
C GLY A 20 -14.01 -29.04 -5.28
N ILE A 21 -14.14 -28.01 -6.11
CA ILE A 21 -13.14 -26.92 -6.21
C ILE A 21 -13.33 -26.00 -5.01
N GLU A 22 -12.27 -25.79 -4.23
CA GLU A 22 -12.23 -24.74 -3.22
C GLU A 22 -12.19 -23.37 -3.89
N THR A 23 -13.16 -22.52 -3.55
CA THR A 23 -13.29 -21.17 -4.09
C THR A 23 -13.30 -20.16 -2.96
N GLU A 24 -12.64 -19.02 -3.17
CA GLU A 24 -12.74 -17.87 -2.24
C GLU A 24 -14.15 -17.26 -2.24
N ILE A 25 -14.92 -17.54 -3.29
CA ILE A 25 -16.31 -17.11 -3.44
C ILE A 25 -17.24 -18.21 -2.91
N ASP A 26 -18.15 -17.84 -2.02
CA ASP A 26 -19.26 -18.68 -1.56
C ASP A 26 -20.29 -18.84 -2.67
N THR A 27 -20.22 -20.00 -3.35
CA THR A 27 -21.06 -20.36 -4.50
C THR A 27 -22.54 -20.43 -4.16
N GLU A 28 -22.91 -20.81 -2.93
CA GLU A 28 -24.31 -20.86 -2.50
C GLU A 28 -24.88 -19.46 -2.30
N LEU A 29 -24.09 -18.55 -1.72
CA LEU A 29 -24.50 -17.16 -1.58
C LEU A 29 -24.68 -16.47 -2.94
N VAL A 30 -23.80 -16.74 -3.90
CA VAL A 30 -23.92 -16.20 -5.27
C VAL A 30 -25.21 -16.68 -5.93
N LYS A 31 -25.51 -17.98 -5.86
CA LYS A 31 -26.77 -18.54 -6.39
C LYS A 31 -27.99 -17.92 -5.73
N TYR A 32 -27.99 -17.78 -4.41
CA TYR A 32 -29.06 -17.11 -3.67
C TYR A 32 -29.25 -15.67 -4.15
N ALA A 33 -28.20 -14.85 -4.17
CA ALA A 33 -28.28 -13.44 -4.54
C ALA A 33 -28.81 -13.23 -5.97
N ILE A 34 -28.40 -14.07 -6.93
CA ILE A 34 -28.81 -13.99 -8.33
C ILE A 34 -30.30 -14.38 -8.52
N THR A 35 -30.73 -15.44 -7.83
CA THR A 35 -32.09 -16.00 -7.98
C THR A 35 -33.13 -15.23 -7.17
N SER A 36 -32.77 -14.70 -6.00
CA SER A 36 -33.68 -13.95 -5.12
C SER A 36 -33.81 -12.47 -5.49
N GLY A 37 -32.92 -11.96 -6.35
CA GLY A 37 -32.83 -10.53 -6.66
C GLY A 37 -32.10 -9.69 -5.60
N ASN A 38 -31.52 -10.31 -4.57
CA ASN A 38 -30.76 -9.63 -3.50
C ASN A 38 -29.27 -9.50 -3.86
N SER A 39 -28.95 -8.95 -5.04
CA SER A 39 -27.57 -8.86 -5.51
C SER A 39 -26.67 -7.98 -4.62
N TRP A 40 -27.25 -7.02 -3.90
CA TRP A 40 -26.54 -6.13 -2.97
C TRP A 40 -25.74 -6.88 -1.89
N ILE A 41 -26.13 -8.12 -1.55
CA ILE A 41 -25.41 -8.92 -0.56
C ILE A 41 -24.03 -9.32 -1.09
N LEU A 42 -23.87 -9.45 -2.42
CA LEU A 42 -22.57 -9.69 -3.03
C LEU A 42 -21.68 -8.45 -2.89
N ASP A 43 -22.22 -7.25 -3.09
CA ASP A 43 -21.49 -6.00 -2.85
C ASP A 43 -21.11 -5.84 -1.39
N ALA A 44 -21.96 -6.28 -0.45
CA ALA A 44 -21.69 -6.21 0.98
C ALA A 44 -20.63 -7.23 1.43
N LYS A 45 -20.73 -8.50 0.99
CA LYS A 45 -19.78 -9.55 1.39
C LYS A 45 -18.45 -9.44 0.66
N TYR A 46 -18.49 -9.04 -0.60
CA TYR A 46 -17.34 -8.96 -1.48
C TYR A 46 -17.04 -7.53 -1.92
N SER A 47 -17.24 -6.57 -1.02
CA SER A 47 -16.92 -5.16 -1.25
C SER A 47 -15.48 -4.96 -1.72
N ILE A 48 -14.57 -5.87 -1.34
CA ILE A 48 -13.18 -5.91 -1.81
C ILE A 48 -13.03 -6.07 -3.35
N PHE A 49 -14.01 -6.67 -4.03
CA PHE A 49 -13.98 -6.81 -5.51
C PHE A 49 -14.53 -5.57 -6.22
N ASN A 50 -15.17 -4.66 -5.48
CA ASN A 50 -15.69 -3.40 -6.00
C ASN A 50 -14.69 -2.24 -5.88
N THR A 51 -13.46 -2.50 -5.45
CA THR A 51 -12.39 -1.49 -5.49
C THR A 51 -11.98 -1.22 -6.92
N GLU A 52 -12.11 0.02 -7.36
CA GLU A 52 -11.58 0.43 -8.67
C GLU A 52 -10.06 0.25 -8.72
N GLU A 53 -9.54 -0.09 -9.90
CA GLU A 53 -8.09 -0.15 -10.11
C GLU A 53 -7.51 1.24 -9.82
N ALA A 54 -6.56 1.31 -8.88
CA ALA A 54 -5.90 2.57 -8.55
C ALA A 54 -5.28 3.19 -9.80
N SER A 55 -5.38 4.52 -9.97
CA SER A 55 -4.99 5.17 -11.21
C SER A 55 -3.49 4.99 -11.49
N LYS A 56 -3.07 5.19 -12.76
CA LYS A 56 -1.64 5.19 -13.10
C LYS A 56 -0.87 6.23 -12.26
N GLN A 57 -1.46 7.38 -11.99
CA GLN A 57 -0.87 8.46 -11.21
C GLN A 57 -0.66 8.02 -9.76
N ASP A 58 -1.63 7.35 -9.15
CA ASP A 58 -1.53 6.84 -7.77
C ASP A 58 -0.42 5.79 -7.66
N ARG A 59 -0.31 4.89 -8.64
CA ARG A 59 0.76 3.90 -8.69
C ARG A 59 2.14 4.52 -8.83
N GLU A 60 2.27 5.54 -9.67
CA GLU A 60 3.54 6.29 -9.83
C GLU A 60 3.90 7.03 -8.54
N LEU A 61 2.93 7.65 -7.88
CA LEU A 61 3.11 8.32 -6.60
C LEU A 61 3.61 7.36 -5.52
N VAL A 62 2.97 6.20 -5.34
CA VAL A 62 3.42 5.19 -4.36
C VAL A 62 4.82 4.70 -4.68
N VAL A 63 5.14 4.46 -5.96
CA VAL A 63 6.50 4.09 -6.37
C VAL A 63 7.53 5.16 -5.98
N ASP A 64 7.20 6.44 -6.18
CA ASP A 64 8.06 7.55 -5.79
C ASP A 64 8.26 7.61 -4.26
N ILE A 65 7.19 7.44 -3.48
CA ILE A 65 7.23 7.40 -2.01
C ILE A 65 8.13 6.26 -1.54
N LEU A 66 7.88 5.04 -2.02
CA LEU A 66 8.65 3.85 -1.62
C LEU A 66 10.14 3.97 -2.00
N ASN A 67 10.44 4.53 -3.17
CA ASN A 67 11.83 4.79 -3.58
C ASN A 67 12.51 5.88 -2.74
N MET A 68 11.78 6.90 -2.31
CA MET A 68 12.29 7.92 -1.39
C MET A 68 12.67 7.28 -0.05
N TYR A 69 11.78 6.49 0.56
CA TYR A 69 12.08 5.80 1.83
C TYR A 69 13.22 4.78 1.71
N ARG A 70 13.31 4.05 0.59
CA ARG A 70 14.48 3.21 0.26
C ARG A 70 15.77 4.03 0.24
N GLY A 71 15.74 5.19 -0.41
CA GLY A 71 16.89 6.08 -0.52
C GLY A 71 17.30 6.72 0.80
N LEU A 72 16.34 7.15 1.62
CA LEU A 72 16.57 7.64 2.98
C LEU A 72 17.19 6.54 3.86
N SER A 73 16.66 5.31 3.79
CA SER A 73 17.24 4.15 4.48
C SER A 73 18.68 3.89 4.06
N ALA A 74 18.96 3.95 2.76
CA ALA A 74 20.30 3.79 2.23
C ALA A 74 21.26 4.91 2.66
N ALA A 75 20.77 6.15 2.78
CA ALA A 75 21.55 7.28 3.25
C ALA A 75 21.87 7.18 4.75
N ILE A 76 20.88 6.88 5.58
CA ILE A 76 21.05 6.70 7.03
C ILE A 76 22.08 5.61 7.32
N ARG A 77 22.01 4.46 6.64
CA ARG A 77 22.98 3.36 6.83
C ARG A 77 24.44 3.73 6.57
N LYS A 78 24.71 4.84 5.87
CA LYS A 78 26.06 5.33 5.58
C LYS A 78 26.59 6.31 6.63
N LEU A 79 25.74 6.76 7.54
CA LEU A 79 26.12 7.64 8.65
C LEU A 79 26.77 6.84 9.80
N PRO A 80 27.50 7.49 10.71
CA PRO A 80 27.95 6.87 11.96
C PRO A 80 26.77 6.35 12.79
N GLU A 81 26.97 5.25 13.52
CA GLU A 81 25.91 4.57 14.28
C GLU A 81 25.19 5.48 15.27
N ASP A 82 25.93 6.32 16.01
CA ASP A 82 25.35 7.32 16.93
C ASP A 82 24.40 8.30 16.21
N THR A 83 24.75 8.70 14.99
CA THR A 83 23.92 9.58 14.16
C THR A 83 22.69 8.86 13.62
N GLN A 84 22.83 7.59 13.24
CA GLN A 84 21.68 6.77 12.83
C GLN A 84 20.66 6.64 13.97
N HIS A 85 21.14 6.35 15.18
CA HIS A 85 20.30 6.22 16.36
C HIS A 85 19.61 7.55 16.69
N SER A 86 20.37 8.65 16.72
CA SER A 86 19.82 9.99 16.97
C SER A 86 18.72 10.39 15.97
N LEU A 87 18.90 10.12 14.68
CA LEU A 87 17.86 10.39 13.67
C LEU A 87 16.63 9.50 13.84
N THR A 88 16.84 8.22 14.14
CA THR A 88 15.75 7.25 14.34
C THR A 88 14.88 7.65 15.52
N GLU A 89 15.49 8.03 16.64
CA GLU A 89 14.76 8.49 17.82
C GLU A 89 14.08 9.84 17.60
N ARG A 90 14.81 10.82 17.03
CA ARG A 90 14.30 12.18 16.82
C ARG A 90 13.04 12.23 15.94
N PHE A 91 12.98 11.37 14.93
CA PHE A 91 11.87 11.33 13.97
C PHE A 91 10.93 10.13 14.20
N GLU A 92 11.10 9.41 15.31
CA GLU A 92 10.27 8.26 15.69
C GLU A 92 10.15 7.22 14.55
N LEU A 93 11.26 6.98 13.84
CA LEU A 93 11.25 6.15 12.65
C LEU A 93 11.03 4.68 13.02
N ARG A 94 9.99 4.07 12.44
CA ARG A 94 9.82 2.62 12.49
C ARG A 94 10.87 1.94 11.61
N MET A 95 11.86 1.30 12.23
CA MET A 95 12.95 0.61 11.55
C MET A 95 12.77 -0.91 11.62
N ILE A 96 12.79 -1.58 10.46
CA ILE A 96 12.85 -3.05 10.36
C ILE A 96 14.00 -3.43 9.43
N ASP A 97 14.88 -4.31 9.89
CA ASP A 97 16.06 -4.77 9.14
C ASP A 97 16.91 -3.61 8.56
N LYS A 98 17.05 -2.52 9.31
CA LYS A 98 17.74 -1.28 8.90
C LYS A 98 17.10 -0.56 7.69
N ASN A 99 15.80 -0.75 7.49
CA ASN A 99 14.98 -0.01 6.53
C ASN A 99 13.86 0.72 7.25
N ILE A 100 13.67 1.99 6.90
CA ILE A 100 12.56 2.80 7.36
C ILE A 100 11.28 2.22 6.74
N GLN A 101 10.31 1.92 7.58
CA GLN A 101 8.96 1.57 7.17
C GLN A 101 8.18 2.84 6.91
N ILE A 102 7.39 2.89 5.84
CA ILE A 102 6.48 4.00 5.64
C ILE A 102 5.47 4.07 6.80
N PRO A 103 5.12 5.28 7.28
CA PRO A 103 4.09 5.46 8.32
C PRO A 103 2.73 4.86 7.95
N GLY A 104 2.45 4.68 6.66
CA GLY A 104 1.18 4.14 6.16
C GLY A 104 0.31 5.20 5.50
N PHE A 105 -0.98 4.96 5.45
CA PHE A 105 -1.99 5.83 4.83
C PHE A 105 -3.29 5.87 5.64
N ASP A 106 -4.22 6.77 5.33
CA ASP A 106 -5.55 6.75 5.93
C ASP A 106 -6.43 5.62 5.37
N GLY A 107 -6.81 4.66 6.19
CA GLY A 107 -7.67 3.55 5.77
C GLY A 107 -9.08 3.97 5.30
N ASN A 108 -9.54 5.18 5.64
CA ASN A 108 -10.88 5.66 5.25
C ASN A 108 -10.89 6.41 3.92
N ASN A 109 -9.87 7.25 3.68
CA ASN A 109 -9.82 8.15 2.52
C ASN A 109 -8.71 7.80 1.52
N GLU A 110 -7.75 6.98 1.91
CA GLU A 110 -6.52 6.66 1.16
C GLU A 110 -6.32 5.13 0.99
N ALA A 111 -7.40 4.35 1.16
CA ALA A 111 -7.40 2.88 1.08
C ALA A 111 -6.76 2.32 -0.20
N GLN A 112 -6.88 3.02 -1.33
CA GLN A 112 -6.30 2.63 -2.61
C GLN A 112 -4.78 2.50 -2.57
N TYR A 113 -4.08 3.28 -1.75
CA TYR A 113 -2.62 3.24 -1.68
C TYR A 113 -2.11 2.01 -0.90
N PHE A 114 -2.88 1.50 0.07
CA PHE A 114 -2.60 0.20 0.70
C PHE A 114 -2.56 -0.91 -0.33
N SER A 115 -3.63 -1.00 -1.13
CA SER A 115 -3.76 -2.02 -2.19
C SER A 115 -2.59 -1.95 -3.17
N ILE A 116 -2.10 -0.75 -3.52
CA ILE A 116 -0.91 -0.60 -4.37
C ILE A 116 0.35 -1.17 -3.70
N VAL A 117 0.62 -0.85 -2.43
CA VAL A 117 1.80 -1.36 -1.72
C VAL A 117 1.72 -2.87 -1.56
N GLU A 118 0.59 -3.40 -1.11
CA GLU A 118 0.34 -4.83 -1.00
C GLU A 118 0.56 -5.55 -2.34
N ALA A 119 0.02 -5.00 -3.44
CA ALA A 119 0.22 -5.53 -4.77
C ALA A 119 1.70 -5.61 -5.14
N PHE A 120 2.50 -4.58 -4.86
CA PHE A 120 3.95 -4.63 -5.08
C PHE A 120 4.65 -5.73 -4.27
N LEU A 121 4.25 -5.93 -3.01
CA LEU A 121 4.82 -6.97 -2.15
C LEU A 121 4.50 -8.38 -2.65
N LYS A 122 3.34 -8.61 -3.29
CA LYS A 122 2.95 -9.93 -3.82
C LYS A 122 3.87 -10.47 -4.92
N PHE A 123 4.62 -9.60 -5.61
CA PHE A 123 5.63 -10.00 -6.61
C PHE A 123 7.05 -9.56 -6.23
N ASP A 124 7.33 -9.52 -4.92
CA ASP A 124 8.65 -9.28 -4.35
C ASP A 124 9.27 -7.93 -4.73
N ARG A 125 8.44 -6.90 -4.94
CA ARG A 125 8.90 -5.53 -5.15
C ARG A 125 8.71 -4.71 -3.87
N PHE A 126 9.76 -3.98 -3.48
CA PHE A 126 9.80 -3.20 -2.22
C PHE A 126 9.70 -4.06 -0.94
N VAL A 127 10.27 -5.27 -0.96
CA VAL A 127 10.26 -6.25 0.17
C VAL A 127 10.91 -5.77 1.46
N GLU A 128 11.63 -4.65 1.42
CA GLU A 128 12.10 -3.95 2.61
C GLU A 128 10.97 -3.33 3.45
N GLN A 129 9.79 -3.10 2.84
CA GLN A 129 8.57 -2.75 3.56
C GLN A 129 7.88 -4.03 4.06
N LYS A 130 7.31 -3.98 5.25
CA LYS A 130 6.66 -5.12 5.91
C LYS A 130 5.16 -4.88 6.07
N ASP A 131 4.41 -5.90 5.68
CA ASP A 131 2.96 -5.99 5.87
C ASP A 131 2.63 -6.40 7.33
N PRO A 132 1.53 -5.91 7.94
CA PRO A 132 0.60 -4.91 7.41
C PRO A 132 1.18 -3.50 7.41
N ILE A 133 0.87 -2.74 6.35
CA ILE A 133 1.05 -1.28 6.32
C ILE A 133 0.06 -0.66 7.32
N GLU A 134 0.51 0.35 8.07
CA GLU A 134 -0.29 0.93 9.15
C GLU A 134 -1.43 1.81 8.62
N ASN A 135 -2.57 1.77 9.32
CA ASN A 135 -3.65 2.73 9.16
C ASN A 135 -3.38 3.93 10.05
N THR A 136 -2.99 5.05 9.45
CA THR A 136 -2.60 6.27 10.18
C THR A 136 -3.78 7.03 10.75
N HIS A 137 -5.01 6.68 10.34
CA HIS A 137 -6.24 7.42 10.66
C HIS A 137 -6.22 8.91 10.29
N ASN A 138 -5.26 9.34 9.45
CA ASN A 138 -5.05 10.72 9.00
C ASN A 138 -4.52 10.71 7.57
N GLU A 139 -5.02 11.61 6.72
CA GLU A 139 -4.54 11.74 5.33
C GLU A 139 -3.04 12.06 5.30
N THR A 140 -2.28 11.32 4.49
CA THR A 140 -0.81 11.33 4.48
C THR A 140 -0.21 11.81 3.15
N ILE A 141 -1.01 11.81 2.09
CA ILE A 141 -0.51 12.02 0.72
C ILE A 141 0.05 13.42 0.50
N GLU A 142 -0.53 14.44 1.14
CA GLU A 142 -0.01 15.81 1.05
C GLU A 142 1.39 15.90 1.64
N ASP A 143 1.63 15.25 2.78
CA ASP A 143 2.91 15.27 3.48
C ASP A 143 3.96 14.47 2.73
N TYR A 144 3.62 13.28 2.23
CA TYR A 144 4.49 12.56 1.30
C TYR A 144 4.85 13.37 0.06
N SER A 145 3.91 14.15 -0.48
CA SER A 145 4.17 15.02 -1.64
C SER A 145 5.16 16.14 -1.30
N LYS A 146 5.04 16.75 -0.11
CA LYS A 146 6.00 17.74 0.40
C LYS A 146 7.39 17.13 0.60
N MET A 147 7.47 15.93 1.21
CA MET A 147 8.71 15.19 1.36
C MET A 147 9.39 14.93 0.01
N LEU A 148 8.63 14.42 -0.96
CA LEU A 148 9.14 14.15 -2.32
C LEU A 148 9.68 15.40 -2.99
N ALA A 149 9.00 16.53 -2.86
CA ALA A 149 9.44 17.80 -3.42
C ALA A 149 10.78 18.27 -2.83
N VAL A 150 11.03 18.02 -1.54
CA VAL A 150 12.33 18.32 -0.91
C VAL A 150 13.38 17.29 -1.31
N TYR A 151 13.07 16.01 -1.22
CA TYR A 151 13.99 14.91 -1.53
C TYR A 151 14.51 14.98 -2.98
N LYS A 152 13.64 15.31 -3.94
CA LYS A 152 14.01 15.46 -5.36
C LYS A 152 15.03 16.57 -5.60
N LYS A 153 15.11 17.60 -4.74
CA LYS A 153 16.12 18.68 -4.88
C LYS A 153 17.54 18.21 -4.62
N PHE A 154 17.71 17.13 -3.85
CA PHE A 154 19.04 16.63 -3.49
C PHE A 154 19.64 15.69 -4.51
N ASP A 155 18.85 15.19 -5.47
CA ASP A 155 19.28 14.23 -6.49
C ASP A 155 20.02 13.02 -5.90
N ALA A 156 19.44 12.48 -4.81
CA ALA A 156 20.05 11.43 -4.02
C ALA A 156 20.48 10.20 -4.85
N PRO A 157 19.71 9.70 -5.84
CA PRO A 157 20.14 8.55 -6.65
C PRO A 157 21.45 8.79 -7.39
N ASN A 158 21.64 9.96 -8.01
CA ASN A 158 22.87 10.30 -8.74
C ASN A 158 24.06 10.52 -7.79
N ARG A 159 23.79 10.86 -6.53
CA ARG A 159 24.80 10.95 -5.45
C ARG A 159 25.06 9.62 -4.76
N MET A 160 24.63 8.49 -5.34
CA MET A 160 24.70 7.17 -4.72
C MET A 160 24.07 7.15 -3.32
N PHE A 161 23.00 7.90 -3.09
CA PHE A 161 22.33 8.07 -1.79
C PHE A 161 23.23 8.63 -0.67
N LYS A 162 24.25 9.43 -1.00
CA LYS A 162 25.04 10.17 -0.01
C LYS A 162 24.32 11.47 0.35
N LEU A 163 23.47 11.41 1.37
CA LEU A 163 22.84 12.59 1.98
C LEU A 163 23.47 12.86 3.36
N ASN A 164 23.64 14.13 3.71
CA ASN A 164 24.07 14.52 5.05
C ASN A 164 22.87 14.57 6.02
N VAL A 165 23.17 14.75 7.31
CA VAL A 165 22.17 14.77 8.40
C VAL A 165 21.09 15.83 8.17
N GLU A 166 21.45 16.99 7.65
CA GLU A 166 20.51 18.10 7.46
C GLU A 166 19.63 17.91 6.24
N GLU A 167 20.18 17.34 5.15
CA GLU A 167 19.39 16.93 3.99
C GLU A 167 18.34 15.88 4.40
N ILE A 168 18.75 14.85 5.15
CA ILE A 168 17.83 13.81 5.65
C ILE A 168 16.79 14.44 6.58
N SER A 169 17.22 15.24 7.55
CA SER A 169 16.33 15.89 8.52
C SER A 169 15.31 16.80 7.84
N SER A 170 15.71 17.53 6.78
CA SER A 170 14.80 18.42 6.04
C SER A 170 13.67 17.68 5.33
N VAL A 171 13.90 16.43 4.94
CA VAL A 171 12.86 15.56 4.35
C VAL A 171 11.99 14.96 5.45
N LEU A 172 12.60 14.39 6.50
CA LEU A 172 11.88 13.69 7.57
C LEU A 172 11.03 14.59 8.45
N THR A 173 11.36 15.89 8.55
CA THR A 173 10.52 16.87 9.26
C THR A 173 9.14 17.05 8.62
N LEU A 174 8.98 16.64 7.35
CA LEU A 174 7.72 16.68 6.61
C LEU A 174 7.01 15.33 6.59
N ALA A 175 7.54 14.32 7.29
CA ALA A 175 6.94 12.99 7.28
C ALA A 175 5.58 12.99 8.00
N PRO A 176 4.60 12.23 7.49
CA PRO A 176 3.37 12.01 8.23
C PRO A 176 3.71 11.25 9.52
N HIS A 177 3.19 11.72 10.64
CA HIS A 177 3.33 11.04 11.92
C HIS A 177 2.13 10.10 12.09
N GLY A 178 2.38 8.80 12.13
CA GLY A 178 1.39 7.85 12.64
C GLY A 178 1.16 8.12 14.13
N ILE A 179 -0.10 8.15 14.56
CA ILE A 179 -0.46 8.21 15.99
C ILE A 179 -0.43 6.78 16.55
#